data_AF-A0A7C1NYB1-F1
#
_entry.id   AF-A0A7C1NYB1-F1
#
_cell.length_a   1.000
_cell.length_b   1.000
_cell.length_c   1.000
_cell.angle_alpha   90.00
_cell.angle_beta   90.00
_cell.angle_gamma   90.00
#
_symmetry.space_group_name_H-M   'P 1'
#
loop_
_entity.id
_entity.type
_entity.pdbx_description
1 polymer ?
#
loop_
_entity_poly.entity_id
_entity_poly.type
_entity_poly.pdbx_seq_one_letter_code
_entity_poly.pdbx_strand_id
1 'polypeptide(L)'
;MKLGKTKVALLAAVLIALLAAGAVLLLRGFEGSLLPFPTGPAEPEAECAEPSIVYVYATDAQKHAADEVTSSLKMMLQQRGVNVINLPVCVVPASSFEKRFQVYPALLIRGNVTVPSDYVSCTFGEYKELYPLLSAIIAHYSGVQVSYGYSGEAFLVAGTAPLADFPEEPLNLRETLSQFFLVNITRVEKISPEVLPLRLEILPAVVVKSNYNLSQGAPYIVPLQNGFYAIRDELHRSLLRSFFGVFAYELRRSPPSILEEGVSLGAAGAPTLYIL
;
A
#
# COMPACT_ATOMS: atom_id res chain seq x y z
N MET A 1 -18.17 16.37 -18.36
CA MET A 1 -18.13 17.07 -17.06
C MET A 1 -16.72 16.96 -16.49
N LYS A 2 -15.99 18.08 -16.38
CA LYS A 2 -14.63 18.09 -15.80
C LYS A 2 -14.76 18.04 -14.28
N LEU A 3 -14.39 16.91 -13.66
CA LEU A 3 -14.25 16.82 -12.22
C LEU A 3 -13.16 17.80 -11.79
N GLY A 4 -13.51 18.80 -10.98
CA GLY A 4 -12.58 19.84 -10.54
C GLY A 4 -11.43 19.24 -9.75
N LYS A 5 -10.20 19.65 -10.09
CA LYS A 5 -8.93 19.25 -9.43
C LYS A 5 -8.99 19.32 -7.89
N THR A 6 -9.83 20.19 -7.35
CA THR A 6 -10.10 20.36 -5.92
C THR A 6 -10.82 19.18 -5.26
N LYS A 7 -11.71 18.46 -5.95
CA LYS A 7 -12.38 17.27 -5.39
C LYS A 7 -11.46 16.04 -5.34
N VAL A 8 -10.55 15.93 -6.30
CA VAL A 8 -9.49 14.89 -6.32
C VAL A 8 -8.47 15.13 -5.22
N ALA A 9 -8.09 16.39 -4.98
CA ALA A 9 -7.18 16.77 -3.89
C ALA A 9 -7.79 16.52 -2.50
N LEU A 10 -9.11 16.75 -2.33
CA LEU A 10 -9.78 16.53 -1.05
C LEU A 10 -9.92 15.03 -0.70
N LEU A 11 -10.18 14.18 -1.70
CA LEU A 11 -10.20 12.72 -1.54
C LEU A 11 -8.81 12.15 -1.25
N ALA A 12 -7.77 12.68 -1.91
CA ALA A 12 -6.38 12.33 -1.62
C ALA A 12 -6.00 12.74 -0.19
N ALA A 13 -6.36 13.95 0.26
CA ALA A 13 -6.05 14.43 1.61
C ALA A 13 -6.73 13.61 2.73
N VAL A 14 -7.97 13.15 2.52
CA VAL A 14 -8.67 12.29 3.49
C VAL A 14 -8.08 10.88 3.52
N LEU A 15 -7.66 10.33 2.37
CA LEU A 15 -6.90 9.08 2.31
C LEU A 15 -5.52 9.22 2.97
N ILE A 16 -4.83 10.35 2.77
CA ILE A 16 -3.50 10.63 3.37
C ILE A 16 -3.60 10.80 4.89
N ALA A 17 -4.65 11.44 5.41
CA ALA A 17 -4.87 11.55 6.85
C ALA A 17 -5.22 10.20 7.50
N LEU A 18 -6.00 9.36 6.82
CA LEU A 18 -6.26 7.97 7.24
C LEU A 18 -5.01 7.09 7.10
N LEU A 19 -4.15 7.33 6.11
CA LEU A 19 -2.86 6.66 5.93
C LEU A 19 -1.85 7.06 7.01
N ALA A 20 -1.78 8.33 7.41
CA ALA A 20 -0.88 8.79 8.47
C ALA A 20 -1.32 8.27 9.85
N ALA A 21 -2.63 8.23 10.13
CA ALA A 21 -3.14 7.65 11.38
C ALA A 21 -3.08 6.11 11.39
N GLY A 22 -3.39 5.46 10.26
CA GLY A 22 -3.34 4.01 10.10
C GLY A 22 -1.91 3.46 10.11
N ALA A 23 -0.97 4.09 9.40
CA ALA A 23 0.44 3.69 9.37
C ALA A 23 1.16 3.89 10.71
N VAL A 24 0.73 4.87 11.53
CA VAL A 24 1.27 5.08 12.89
C VAL A 24 0.65 4.11 13.91
N LEU A 25 -0.59 3.66 13.72
CA LEU A 25 -1.25 2.66 14.58
C LEU A 25 -0.87 1.21 14.23
N LEU A 26 -0.46 0.94 12.99
CA LEU A 26 0.03 -0.34 12.48
C LEU A 26 1.24 -0.92 13.24
N LEU A 27 1.89 -0.14 14.11
CA LEU A 27 3.18 -0.48 14.70
C LEU A 27 3.15 -0.76 16.21
N ARG A 28 1.99 -0.65 16.87
CA ARG A 28 1.92 -0.83 18.34
C ARG A 28 1.67 -2.26 18.80
N GLY A 29 1.63 -3.23 17.91
CA GLY A 29 1.63 -4.63 18.31
C GLY A 29 1.97 -5.53 17.15
N PHE A 30 3.12 -6.20 17.21
CA PHE A 30 3.20 -7.65 17.36
C PHE A 30 4.63 -8.15 17.12
N GLU A 31 5.04 -9.09 17.95
CA GLU A 31 6.21 -9.95 17.74
C GLU A 31 5.84 -11.08 16.78
N GLY A 32 6.72 -11.34 15.81
CA GLY A 32 6.43 -12.20 14.67
C GLY A 32 6.54 -13.70 14.93
N SER A 33 5.86 -14.47 14.09
CA SER A 33 6.26 -15.84 13.75
C SER A 33 5.87 -16.14 12.31
N LEU A 34 6.89 -16.44 11.49
CA LEU A 34 6.76 -16.91 10.11
C LEU A 34 6.56 -18.43 10.15
N LEU A 35 5.40 -18.93 9.71
CA LEU A 35 5.16 -20.36 9.53
C LEU A 35 4.97 -20.72 8.05
N PRO A 36 5.34 -21.94 7.63
CA PRO A 36 5.29 -22.36 6.24
C PRO A 36 3.87 -22.70 5.78
N PHE A 37 3.62 -22.54 4.48
CA PHE A 37 2.35 -22.89 3.82
C PHE A 37 2.06 -24.40 3.95
N PRO A 38 0.83 -24.82 4.33
CA PRO A 38 0.45 -26.22 4.32
C PRO A 38 0.18 -26.70 2.89
N THR A 39 0.79 -27.83 2.53
CA THR A 39 0.51 -28.62 1.31
C THR A 39 -0.49 -29.71 1.69
N GLY A 40 -1.79 -29.42 1.52
CA GLY A 40 -2.87 -30.39 1.65
C GLY A 40 -3.70 -30.46 0.36
N PRO A 41 -4.33 -31.61 0.04
CA PRO A 41 -5.17 -31.74 -1.15
C PRO A 41 -6.42 -30.85 -1.04
N ALA A 42 -6.82 -30.26 -2.19
CA ALA A 42 -7.94 -29.35 -2.29
C ALA A 42 -9.28 -30.04 -1.96
N GLU A 43 -9.99 -29.51 -0.97
CA GLU A 43 -11.41 -29.81 -0.73
C GLU A 43 -12.28 -29.30 -1.89
N PRO A 44 -13.47 -29.89 -2.13
CA PRO A 44 -14.30 -29.59 -3.28
C PRO A 44 -14.71 -28.11 -3.33
N GLU A 45 -14.63 -27.54 -4.53
CA GLU A 45 -14.92 -26.14 -4.85
C GLU A 45 -16.34 -25.75 -4.43
N ALA A 46 -16.47 -24.92 -3.39
CA ALA A 46 -17.73 -24.24 -3.12
C ALA A 46 -17.93 -23.17 -4.20
N GLU A 47 -18.81 -23.43 -5.17
CA GLU A 47 -19.28 -22.38 -6.08
C GLU A 47 -19.97 -21.28 -5.24
N CYS A 48 -19.32 -20.13 -5.13
CA CYS A 48 -19.86 -19.00 -4.38
C CYS A 48 -21.19 -18.53 -4.99
N ALA A 49 -22.25 -18.36 -4.21
CA ALA A 49 -23.50 -17.81 -4.73
C ALA A 49 -23.31 -16.44 -5.40
N GLU A 50 -24.14 -16.09 -6.38
CA GLU A 50 -24.20 -14.76 -6.98
C GLU A 50 -25.50 -14.05 -6.59
N PRO A 51 -25.47 -12.79 -6.08
CA PRO A 51 -24.30 -11.98 -5.71
C PRO A 51 -23.70 -12.37 -4.34
N SER A 52 -22.38 -12.25 -4.17
CA SER A 52 -21.72 -12.51 -2.88
C SER A 52 -20.47 -11.66 -2.65
N ILE A 53 -20.09 -11.54 -1.37
CA ILE A 53 -18.74 -11.12 -0.97
C ILE A 53 -17.87 -12.37 -0.93
N VAL A 54 -16.71 -12.34 -1.56
CA VAL A 54 -15.78 -13.45 -1.57
C VAL A 54 -14.53 -13.06 -0.78
N TYR A 55 -14.26 -13.79 0.29
CA TYR A 55 -13.10 -13.64 1.15
C TYR A 55 -12.08 -14.72 0.79
N VAL A 56 -10.94 -14.29 0.26
CA VAL A 56 -9.88 -15.19 -0.20
C VAL A 56 -8.76 -15.24 0.83
N TYR A 57 -8.51 -16.40 1.44
CA TYR A 57 -7.49 -16.57 2.47
C TYR A 57 -6.28 -17.36 1.98
N ALA A 58 -5.10 -17.04 2.52
CA ALA A 58 -3.87 -17.80 2.28
C ALA A 58 -3.46 -18.67 3.48
N THR A 59 -3.98 -18.39 4.67
CA THR A 59 -3.64 -19.13 5.91
C THR A 59 -4.89 -19.48 6.71
N ASP A 60 -4.80 -20.49 7.58
CA ASP A 60 -5.92 -20.88 8.46
C ASP A 60 -6.29 -19.77 9.44
N ALA A 61 -5.31 -19.01 9.93
CA ALA A 61 -5.56 -17.84 10.78
C ALA A 61 -6.44 -16.80 10.06
N GLN A 62 -6.21 -16.57 8.76
CA GLN A 62 -7.06 -15.70 7.94
C GLN A 62 -8.45 -16.34 7.74
N LYS A 63 -8.53 -17.65 7.45
CA LYS A 63 -9.82 -18.37 7.31
C LYS A 63 -10.74 -18.15 8.52
N HIS A 64 -10.19 -18.24 9.73
CA HIS A 64 -10.95 -18.06 10.97
C HIS A 64 -11.40 -16.62 11.23
N ALA A 65 -10.77 -15.64 10.58
CA ALA A 65 -11.11 -14.23 10.72
C ALA A 65 -12.05 -13.69 9.63
N ALA A 66 -12.57 -14.57 8.76
CA ALA A 66 -13.40 -14.17 7.62
C ALA A 66 -14.64 -13.38 8.03
N ASP A 67 -15.35 -13.81 9.08
CA ASP A 67 -16.57 -13.14 9.55
C ASP A 67 -16.30 -11.71 10.03
N GLU A 68 -15.22 -11.51 10.79
CA GLU A 68 -14.85 -10.19 11.34
C GLU A 68 -14.44 -9.22 10.23
N VAL A 69 -13.57 -9.67 9.32
CA VAL A 69 -13.08 -8.86 8.20
C VAL A 69 -14.23 -8.51 7.25
N THR A 70 -15.09 -9.48 6.91
CA THR A 70 -16.19 -9.25 5.97
C THR A 70 -17.32 -8.42 6.60
N SER A 71 -17.55 -8.53 7.90
CA SER A 71 -18.47 -7.64 8.63
C SER A 71 -17.97 -6.19 8.62
N SER A 72 -16.68 -5.98 8.87
CA SER A 72 -16.03 -4.67 8.80
C SER A 72 -16.11 -4.07 7.40
N LEU A 73 -15.87 -4.89 6.36
CA LEU A 73 -16.06 -4.50 4.96
C LEU A 73 -17.51 -4.06 4.69
N LYS A 74 -18.49 -4.86 5.11
CA LYS A 74 -19.92 -4.56 4.92
C LYS A 74 -20.30 -3.24 5.57
N MET A 75 -19.88 -3.00 6.81
CA MET A 75 -20.12 -1.74 7.52
C MET A 75 -19.51 -0.56 6.77
N MET A 76 -18.25 -0.67 6.35
CA MET A 76 -17.56 0.39 5.63
C MET A 76 -18.24 0.71 4.29
N LEU A 77 -18.59 -0.30 3.51
CA LEU A 77 -19.28 -0.14 2.23
C LEU A 77 -20.69 0.44 2.42
N GLN A 78 -21.42 0.02 3.45
CA GLN A 78 -22.74 0.54 3.76
C GLN A 78 -22.72 2.02 4.18
N GLN A 79 -21.72 2.44 4.97
CA GLN A 79 -21.51 3.85 5.31
C GLN A 79 -21.25 4.73 4.07
N ARG A 80 -20.83 4.12 2.97
CA ARG A 80 -20.55 4.77 1.68
C ARG A 80 -21.69 4.62 0.67
N GLY A 81 -22.85 4.12 1.10
CA GLY A 81 -24.06 3.97 0.29
C GLY A 81 -24.09 2.73 -0.60
N VAL A 82 -23.19 1.77 -0.39
CA VAL A 82 -23.17 0.50 -1.13
C VAL A 82 -24.00 -0.54 -0.38
N ASN A 83 -25.07 -1.04 -0.99
CA ASN A 83 -25.96 -2.01 -0.35
C ASN A 83 -25.41 -3.44 -0.43
N VAL A 84 -24.50 -3.78 0.50
CA VAL A 84 -23.85 -5.10 0.58
C VAL A 84 -24.12 -5.87 1.87
N ILE A 85 -24.88 -5.28 2.80
CA ILE A 85 -25.05 -5.82 4.17
C ILE A 85 -25.66 -7.23 4.17
N ASN A 86 -26.61 -7.47 3.27
CA ASN A 86 -27.33 -8.74 3.12
C ASN A 86 -26.65 -9.72 2.16
N LEU A 87 -25.51 -9.36 1.56
CA LEU A 87 -24.82 -10.27 0.65
C LEU A 87 -24.24 -11.46 1.43
N PRO A 88 -24.42 -12.69 0.96
CA PRO A 88 -23.76 -13.85 1.53
C PRO A 88 -22.24 -13.71 1.39
N VAL A 89 -21.52 -14.29 2.35
CA VAL A 89 -20.06 -14.36 2.35
C VAL A 89 -19.63 -15.76 1.91
N CYS A 90 -18.75 -15.82 0.93
CA CYS A 90 -18.10 -17.04 0.48
C CYS A 90 -16.62 -16.99 0.89
N VAL A 91 -16.19 -17.97 1.69
CA VAL A 91 -14.81 -18.05 2.21
C VAL A 91 -14.07 -19.12 1.43
N VAL A 92 -13.06 -18.72 0.66
CA VAL A 92 -12.37 -19.60 -0.28
C VAL A 92 -10.84 -19.50 -0.12
N PRO A 93 -10.10 -20.60 -0.28
CA PRO A 93 -8.65 -20.55 -0.25
C PRO A 93 -8.09 -19.85 -1.49
N ALA A 94 -6.91 -19.25 -1.38
CA ALA A 94 -6.20 -18.63 -2.50
C ALA A 94 -5.93 -19.61 -3.65
N SER A 95 -5.80 -20.91 -3.35
CA SER A 95 -5.62 -21.97 -4.34
C SER A 95 -6.83 -22.18 -5.25
N SER A 96 -8.01 -21.65 -4.92
CA SER A 96 -9.20 -21.68 -5.79
C SER A 96 -9.13 -20.71 -6.97
N PHE A 97 -8.08 -19.90 -7.07
CA PHE A 97 -7.87 -18.98 -8.19
C PHE A 97 -6.54 -19.28 -8.88
N GLU A 98 -6.54 -19.29 -10.21
CA GLU A 98 -5.30 -19.38 -11.01
C GLU A 98 -4.43 -18.12 -10.83
N LYS A 99 -5.07 -16.99 -10.58
CA LYS A 99 -4.44 -15.70 -10.32
C LYS A 99 -4.00 -15.59 -8.85
N ARG A 100 -2.84 -14.96 -8.64
CA ARG A 100 -2.41 -14.48 -7.32
C ARG A 100 -2.91 -13.05 -7.04
N PHE A 101 -3.36 -12.82 -5.81
CA PHE A 101 -3.70 -11.50 -5.31
C PHE A 101 -2.49 -10.83 -4.67
N GLN A 102 -2.43 -9.50 -4.72
CA GLN A 102 -1.31 -8.76 -4.16
C GLN A 102 -1.24 -8.89 -2.63
N VAL A 103 -2.39 -8.82 -1.97
CA VAL A 103 -2.56 -8.92 -0.52
C VAL A 103 -3.59 -9.99 -0.20
N TYR A 104 -3.32 -10.76 0.85
CA TYR A 104 -4.25 -11.64 1.51
C TYR A 104 -4.50 -11.19 2.97
N PRO A 105 -5.74 -11.30 3.47
CA PRO A 105 -6.90 -11.80 2.75
C PRO A 105 -7.36 -10.86 1.63
N ALA A 106 -7.68 -11.41 0.45
CA ALA A 106 -8.18 -10.61 -0.66
C ALA A 106 -9.71 -10.52 -0.58
N LEU A 107 -10.26 -9.35 -0.89
CA LEU A 107 -11.69 -9.09 -0.82
C LEU A 107 -12.23 -8.88 -2.22
N LEU A 108 -13.17 -9.72 -2.63
CA LEU A 108 -13.81 -9.63 -3.94
C LEU A 108 -15.32 -9.50 -3.78
N ILE A 109 -15.96 -9.00 -4.83
CA ILE A 109 -17.41 -9.00 -4.97
C ILE A 109 -17.75 -9.79 -6.24
N ARG A 110 -18.54 -10.86 -6.12
CA ARG A 110 -19.02 -11.65 -7.26
C ARG A 110 -20.39 -11.13 -7.69
N GLY A 111 -20.54 -10.95 -9.00
CA GLY A 111 -21.81 -10.61 -9.65
C GLY A 111 -22.11 -9.13 -9.80
N ASN A 112 -23.37 -8.83 -10.16
CA ASN A 112 -23.79 -7.47 -10.52
C ASN A 112 -24.10 -6.57 -9.30
N VAL A 113 -23.11 -6.36 -8.44
CA VAL A 113 -23.18 -5.40 -7.33
C VAL A 113 -22.52 -4.09 -7.74
N THR A 114 -23.25 -2.98 -7.63
CA THR A 114 -22.70 -1.64 -7.90
C THR A 114 -21.80 -1.20 -6.78
N VAL A 115 -20.49 -1.30 -6.99
CA VAL A 115 -19.44 -0.78 -6.10
C VAL A 115 -18.81 0.42 -6.81
N PRO A 116 -18.55 1.54 -6.11
CA PRO A 116 -17.87 2.67 -6.72
C PRO A 116 -16.53 2.22 -7.30
N SER A 117 -16.20 2.70 -8.51
CA SER A 117 -14.96 2.36 -9.22
C SER A 117 -13.71 2.61 -8.37
N ASP A 118 -13.79 3.60 -7.49
CA ASP A 118 -12.71 4.02 -6.60
C ASP A 118 -12.41 3.01 -5.48
N TYR A 119 -13.12 1.88 -5.43
CA TYR A 119 -12.81 0.74 -4.54
C TYR A 119 -12.36 -0.50 -5.30
N VAL A 120 -12.45 -0.51 -6.63
CA VAL A 120 -12.23 -1.70 -7.46
C VAL A 120 -10.84 -1.60 -8.11
N SER A 121 -9.96 -2.56 -7.80
CA SER A 121 -8.63 -2.71 -8.38
C SER A 121 -8.70 -3.19 -9.83
N CYS A 122 -9.43 -4.27 -10.04
CA CYS A 122 -9.64 -4.83 -11.35
C CYS A 122 -10.92 -5.67 -11.37
N THR A 123 -11.40 -5.98 -12.57
CA THR A 123 -12.48 -6.92 -12.79
C THR A 123 -11.94 -8.08 -13.62
N PHE A 124 -12.22 -9.31 -13.21
CA PHE A 124 -11.83 -10.52 -13.94
C PHE A 124 -12.95 -11.55 -13.82
N GLY A 125 -13.39 -12.11 -14.94
CA GLY A 125 -14.60 -12.93 -14.98
C GLY A 125 -15.79 -12.21 -14.33
N GLU A 126 -16.42 -12.88 -13.36
CA GLU A 126 -17.56 -12.36 -12.59
C GLU A 126 -17.14 -11.63 -11.29
N TYR A 127 -15.84 -11.47 -11.06
CA TYR A 127 -15.30 -10.93 -9.82
C TYR A 127 -14.79 -9.50 -9.99
N LYS A 128 -15.16 -8.64 -9.05
CA LYS A 128 -14.58 -7.32 -8.83
C LYS A 128 -13.64 -7.41 -7.64
N GLU A 129 -12.33 -7.30 -7.88
CA GLU A 129 -11.34 -7.23 -6.81
C GLU A 129 -11.36 -5.86 -6.17
N LEU A 130 -11.51 -5.81 -4.85
CA LEU A 130 -11.35 -4.56 -4.12
C LEU A 130 -9.87 -4.20 -3.98
N TYR A 131 -9.56 -2.91 -3.79
CA TYR A 131 -8.17 -2.47 -3.68
C TYR A 131 -7.38 -3.27 -2.61
N PRO A 132 -6.17 -3.78 -2.93
CA PRO A 132 -5.32 -4.49 -1.97
C PRO A 132 -5.03 -3.68 -0.71
N LEU A 133 -4.91 -2.34 -0.83
CA LEU A 133 -4.77 -1.45 0.32
C LEU A 133 -5.97 -1.56 1.27
N LEU A 134 -7.18 -1.63 0.72
CA LEU A 134 -8.39 -1.73 1.52
C LEU A 134 -8.40 -3.05 2.30
N SER A 135 -8.09 -4.15 1.63
CA SER A 135 -7.92 -5.46 2.26
C SER A 135 -6.90 -5.42 3.40
N ALA A 136 -5.74 -4.80 3.20
CA ALA A 136 -4.71 -4.69 4.22
C ALA A 136 -5.17 -3.89 5.44
N ILE A 137 -5.85 -2.76 5.22
CA ILE A 137 -6.37 -1.90 6.29
C ILE A 137 -7.42 -2.64 7.12
N ILE A 138 -8.40 -3.29 6.48
CA ILE A 138 -9.45 -4.00 7.21
C ILE A 138 -8.86 -5.18 7.98
N ALA A 139 -7.99 -5.98 7.35
CA ALA A 139 -7.32 -7.09 8.01
C ALA A 139 -6.57 -6.63 9.27
N HIS A 140 -5.83 -5.52 9.18
CA HIS A 140 -5.13 -4.95 10.31
C HIS A 140 -6.06 -4.56 11.47
N TYR A 141 -7.15 -3.82 11.18
CA TYR A 141 -8.09 -3.41 12.22
C TYR A 141 -8.87 -4.59 12.83
N SER A 142 -8.94 -5.72 12.12
CA SER A 142 -9.46 -6.99 12.61
C SER A 142 -8.39 -7.88 13.26
N GLY A 143 -7.18 -7.37 13.52
CA GLY A 143 -6.11 -8.15 14.15
C GLY A 143 -5.56 -9.31 13.30
N VAL A 144 -5.81 -9.30 11.99
CA VAL A 144 -5.40 -10.35 11.05
C VAL A 144 -4.09 -9.99 10.38
N GLN A 145 -3.11 -10.89 10.45
CA GLN A 145 -1.85 -10.70 9.74
C GLN A 145 -2.03 -10.86 8.23
N VAL A 146 -1.56 -9.85 7.50
CA VAL A 146 -1.57 -9.85 6.04
C VAL A 146 -0.42 -10.68 5.48
N SER A 147 -0.65 -11.32 4.34
CA SER A 147 0.40 -11.98 3.56
C SER A 147 0.38 -11.50 2.12
N TYR A 148 1.52 -11.50 1.44
CA TYR A 148 1.64 -10.93 0.10
C TYR A 148 1.85 -12.01 -0.95
N GLY A 149 1.14 -11.91 -2.08
CA GLY A 149 1.25 -12.89 -3.18
C GLY A 149 2.42 -12.65 -4.12
N TYR A 150 3.02 -11.46 -4.08
CA TYR A 150 4.19 -11.07 -4.87
C TYR A 150 5.34 -10.65 -3.97
N SER A 151 6.55 -10.69 -4.53
CA SER A 151 7.78 -10.31 -3.85
C SER A 151 8.46 -9.11 -4.51
N GLY A 152 9.29 -8.42 -3.75
CA GLY A 152 10.09 -7.30 -4.22
C GLY A 152 11.37 -7.11 -3.42
N GLU A 153 12.27 -6.30 -3.95
CA GLU A 153 13.52 -5.90 -3.29
C GLU A 153 13.45 -4.40 -3.01
N ALA A 154 13.75 -4.01 -1.77
CA ALA A 154 13.78 -2.62 -1.38
C ALA A 154 15.20 -2.05 -1.42
N PHE A 155 15.32 -0.83 -1.92
CA PHE A 155 16.56 -0.07 -1.94
C PHE A 155 16.37 1.21 -1.14
N LEU A 156 17.20 1.36 -0.11
CA LEU A 156 17.36 2.60 0.65
C LEU A 156 18.45 3.42 -0.02
N VAL A 157 18.06 4.42 -0.79
CA VAL A 157 18.95 5.26 -1.58
C VAL A 157 19.35 6.46 -0.74
N ALA A 158 20.57 6.46 -0.22
CA ALA A 158 21.08 7.57 0.58
C ALA A 158 21.36 8.79 -0.32
N GLY A 159 21.26 9.99 0.24
CA GLY A 159 21.77 11.21 -0.38
C GLY A 159 23.30 11.24 -0.40
N THR A 160 23.83 12.12 -1.24
CA THR A 160 25.27 12.45 -1.25
C THR A 160 25.61 13.54 -0.25
N ALA A 161 24.63 14.34 0.17
CA ALA A 161 24.80 15.34 1.22
C ALA A 161 24.87 14.70 2.62
N PRO A 162 25.73 15.18 3.54
CA PRO A 162 25.95 14.57 4.86
C PRO A 162 24.71 14.43 5.77
N LEU A 163 23.64 15.20 5.51
CA LEU A 163 22.40 15.18 6.29
C LEU A 163 21.24 14.48 5.56
N ALA A 164 21.41 14.12 4.29
CA ALA A 164 20.39 13.47 3.48
C ALA A 164 20.56 11.94 3.53
N ASP A 165 20.76 11.36 4.71
CA ASP A 165 20.88 9.90 4.91
C ASP A 165 19.73 9.39 5.78
N PHE A 166 19.71 8.08 6.05
CA PHE A 166 18.82 7.41 6.99
C PHE A 166 19.49 7.32 8.37
N PRO A 167 19.24 8.28 9.30
CA PRO A 167 19.83 8.26 10.63
C PRO A 167 19.30 7.14 11.50
N GLU A 168 18.09 6.66 11.22
CA GLU A 168 17.45 5.56 11.95
C GLU A 168 17.05 4.45 10.99
N GLU A 169 17.21 3.20 11.43
CA GLU A 169 16.65 2.03 10.77
C GLU A 169 15.60 1.37 11.68
N PRO A 170 14.36 1.19 11.21
CA PRO A 170 13.33 0.49 11.99
C PRO A 170 13.74 -0.94 12.34
N LEU A 171 13.48 -1.37 13.58
CA LEU A 171 13.71 -2.74 14.07
C LEU A 171 13.08 -3.83 13.16
N ASN A 172 11.95 -3.51 12.50
CA ASN A 172 11.24 -4.41 11.57
C ASN A 172 11.19 -3.85 10.14
N LEU A 173 12.27 -3.22 9.68
CA LEU A 173 12.35 -2.52 8.39
C LEU A 173 11.72 -3.28 7.21
N ARG A 174 12.04 -4.57 7.05
CA ARG A 174 11.50 -5.40 5.96
C ARG A 174 9.98 -5.53 6.01
N GLU A 175 9.43 -5.76 7.20
CA GLU A 175 7.98 -5.88 7.40
C GLU A 175 7.29 -4.54 7.20
N THR A 176 7.84 -3.47 7.76
CA THR A 176 7.35 -2.10 7.56
C THR A 176 7.28 -1.76 6.07
N LEU A 177 8.36 -1.99 5.32
CA LEU A 177 8.37 -1.74 3.88
C LEU A 177 7.40 -2.65 3.12
N SER A 178 7.23 -3.89 3.56
CA SER A 178 6.26 -4.81 2.96
C SER A 178 4.82 -4.29 3.11
N GLN A 179 4.49 -3.71 4.27
CA GLN A 179 3.19 -3.08 4.52
C GLN A 179 2.98 -1.82 3.69
N PHE A 180 4.00 -0.97 3.57
CA PHE A 180 3.89 0.25 2.77
C PHE A 180 3.76 -0.05 1.27
N PHE A 181 4.52 -1.01 0.74
CA PHE A 181 4.51 -1.32 -0.69
C PHE A 181 3.55 -2.45 -1.07
N LEU A 182 2.84 -3.03 -0.10
CA LEU A 182 1.90 -4.14 -0.26
C LEU A 182 2.52 -5.31 -1.04
N VAL A 183 3.72 -5.72 -0.65
CA VAL A 183 4.52 -6.75 -1.32
C VAL A 183 5.44 -7.42 -0.32
N ASN A 184 5.78 -8.68 -0.51
CA ASN A 184 6.76 -9.36 0.34
C ASN A 184 8.17 -8.86 0.00
N ILE A 185 8.73 -7.98 0.83
CA ILE A 185 10.11 -7.54 0.65
C ILE A 185 11.04 -8.66 1.06
N THR A 186 11.78 -9.24 0.11
CA THR A 186 12.70 -10.36 0.38
C THR A 186 14.08 -9.88 0.82
N ARG A 187 14.48 -8.70 0.35
CA ARG A 187 15.78 -8.08 0.61
C ARG A 187 15.64 -6.58 0.75
N VAL A 188 16.42 -6.00 1.65
CA VAL A 188 16.61 -4.55 1.77
C VAL A 188 18.09 -4.25 1.59
N GLU A 189 18.43 -3.29 0.75
CA GLU A 189 19.81 -2.90 0.48
C GLU A 189 19.95 -1.38 0.57
N LYS A 190 20.95 -0.91 1.31
CA LYS A 190 21.32 0.51 1.33
C LYS A 190 22.35 0.76 0.23
N ILE A 191 22.03 1.66 -0.69
CA ILE A 191 22.85 1.93 -1.87
C ILE A 191 23.08 3.44 -2.04
N SER A 192 24.13 3.78 -2.78
CA SER A 192 24.33 5.15 -3.25
C SER A 192 23.48 5.41 -4.50
N PRO A 193 23.17 6.68 -4.82
CA PRO A 193 22.33 7.03 -5.97
C PRO A 193 22.89 6.57 -7.32
N GLU A 194 24.20 6.45 -7.44
CA GLU A 194 24.89 6.13 -8.71
C GLU A 194 24.70 4.67 -9.11
N VAL A 195 24.41 3.79 -8.15
CA VAL A 195 24.15 2.36 -8.39
C VAL A 195 22.75 2.14 -8.95
N LEU A 196 21.82 3.03 -8.65
CA LEU A 196 20.44 2.90 -9.06
C LEU A 196 20.28 3.21 -10.56
N PRO A 197 19.61 2.37 -11.35
CA PRO A 197 19.46 2.57 -12.80
C PRO A 197 18.45 3.66 -13.18
N LEU A 198 18.12 4.57 -12.25
CA LEU A 198 17.18 5.67 -12.45
C LEU A 198 17.60 6.88 -11.61
N ARG A 199 17.24 8.08 -12.08
CA ARG A 199 17.52 9.32 -11.36
C ARG A 199 16.34 9.68 -10.47
N LEU A 200 16.60 9.89 -9.19
CA LEU A 200 15.63 10.37 -8.21
C LEU A 200 15.78 11.87 -8.01
N GLU A 201 14.66 12.59 -7.91
CA GLU A 201 14.62 14.04 -7.70
C GLU A 201 14.81 14.44 -6.23
N ILE A 202 14.54 13.52 -5.30
CA ILE A 202 14.58 13.75 -3.85
C ILE A 202 15.33 12.59 -3.21
N LEU A 203 16.27 12.88 -2.32
CA LEU A 203 16.99 11.91 -1.49
C LEU A 203 16.98 12.36 -0.01
N PRO A 204 17.16 11.45 0.96
CA PRO A 204 17.20 10.00 0.79
C PRO A 204 15.85 9.47 0.29
N ALA A 205 15.81 8.29 -0.29
CA ALA A 205 14.59 7.73 -0.88
C ALA A 205 14.49 6.21 -0.73
N VAL A 206 13.26 5.72 -0.68
CA VAL A 206 12.95 4.29 -0.65
C VAL A 206 12.27 3.91 -1.95
N VAL A 207 12.90 2.99 -2.68
CA VAL A 207 12.34 2.44 -3.92
C VAL A 207 12.25 0.93 -3.83
N VAL A 208 11.23 0.34 -4.44
CA VAL A 208 11.05 -1.11 -4.50
C VAL A 208 11.08 -1.57 -5.94
N LYS A 209 11.87 -2.59 -6.23
CA LYS A 209 11.86 -3.30 -7.51
C LYS A 209 10.95 -4.52 -7.39
N SER A 210 10.02 -4.67 -8.32
CA SER A 210 9.18 -5.85 -8.41
C SER A 210 8.86 -6.20 -9.85
N ASN A 211 8.63 -7.49 -10.11
CA ASN A 211 8.13 -7.98 -11.40
C ASN A 211 6.61 -7.83 -11.51
N TYR A 212 5.93 -7.45 -10.44
CA TYR A 212 4.50 -7.16 -10.41
C TYR A 212 4.24 -5.65 -10.39
N ASN A 213 3.13 -5.22 -10.97
CA ASN A 213 2.76 -3.82 -10.97
C ASN A 213 2.23 -3.35 -9.61
N LEU A 214 3.12 -2.86 -8.74
CA LEU A 214 2.75 -2.43 -7.39
C LEU A 214 1.78 -1.25 -7.34
N SER A 215 1.65 -0.46 -8.43
CA SER A 215 0.66 0.63 -8.47
C SER A 215 -0.77 0.13 -8.72
N GLN A 216 -0.96 -1.15 -9.05
CA GLN A 216 -2.27 -1.72 -9.32
C GLN A 216 -3.07 -1.84 -8.02
N GLY A 217 -4.04 -0.95 -7.86
CA GLY A 217 -4.89 -0.91 -6.67
C GLY A 217 -4.25 -0.30 -5.42
N ALA A 218 -3.11 0.37 -5.59
CA ALA A 218 -2.44 1.17 -4.58
C ALA A 218 -2.08 2.55 -5.17
N PRO A 219 -3.03 3.51 -5.20
CA PRO A 219 -2.88 4.76 -5.95
C PRO A 219 -1.76 5.69 -5.44
N TYR A 220 -1.25 5.42 -4.23
CA TYR A 220 -0.13 6.13 -3.62
C TYR A 220 1.24 5.55 -4.03
N ILE A 221 1.28 4.37 -4.64
CA ILE A 221 2.46 3.78 -5.23
C ILE A 221 2.53 4.23 -6.68
N VAL A 222 3.64 4.85 -7.06
CA VAL A 222 3.87 5.36 -8.41
C VAL A 222 4.93 4.51 -9.12
N PRO A 223 4.67 4.09 -10.37
CA PRO A 223 5.70 3.47 -11.18
C PRO A 223 6.74 4.53 -11.54
N LEU A 224 8.01 4.16 -11.41
CA LEU A 224 9.14 4.92 -11.93
C LEU A 224 9.47 4.39 -13.33
N GLN A 225 10.60 3.69 -13.47
CA GLN A 225 11.03 3.01 -14.70
C GLN A 225 11.58 1.63 -14.35
N ASN A 226 11.70 0.73 -15.32
CA ASN A 226 12.40 -0.57 -15.18
C ASN A 226 11.91 -1.45 -14.02
N GLY A 227 10.60 -1.41 -13.72
CA GLY A 227 10.01 -2.18 -12.62
C GLY A 227 10.30 -1.64 -11.22
N PHE A 228 10.75 -0.39 -11.11
CA PHE A 228 10.89 0.31 -9.84
C PHE A 228 9.63 1.11 -9.51
N TYR A 229 9.33 1.15 -8.22
CA TYR A 229 8.18 1.81 -7.65
C TYR A 229 8.60 2.67 -6.46
N ALA A 230 7.95 3.81 -6.30
CA ALA A 230 8.11 4.68 -5.14
C ALA A 230 6.74 5.03 -4.55
N ILE A 231 6.74 5.63 -3.37
CA ILE A 231 5.54 6.24 -2.79
C ILE A 231 5.49 7.70 -3.24
N ARG A 232 4.29 8.23 -3.47
CA ARG A 232 4.10 9.66 -3.77
C ARG A 232 4.80 10.55 -2.75
N ASP A 233 5.44 11.62 -3.22
CA ASP A 233 6.30 12.51 -2.43
C ASP A 233 5.73 12.94 -1.07
N GLU A 234 4.44 13.30 -1.01
CA GLU A 234 3.77 13.74 0.22
C GLU A 234 3.80 12.65 1.31
N LEU A 235 3.48 11.42 0.93
CA LEU A 235 3.50 10.25 1.82
C LEU A 235 4.93 9.76 2.05
N HIS A 236 5.78 9.90 1.04
CA HIS A 236 7.17 9.48 1.12
C HIS A 236 7.96 10.28 2.16
N ARG A 237 7.77 11.60 2.22
CA ARG A 237 8.37 12.45 3.27
C ARG A 237 7.85 12.07 4.65
N SER A 238 6.57 11.73 4.78
CA SER A 238 6.01 11.26 6.05
C SER A 238 6.65 9.94 6.48
N LEU A 239 6.80 8.98 5.56
CA LEU A 239 7.51 7.71 5.80
C LEU A 239 8.93 7.98 6.30
N LEU A 240 9.71 8.76 5.54
CA LEU A 240 11.11 9.04 5.84
C LEU A 240 11.27 9.73 7.20
N ARG A 241 10.41 10.72 7.51
CA ARG A 241 10.44 11.42 8.79
C ARG A 241 10.04 10.52 9.96
N SER A 242 8.94 9.78 9.83
CA SER A 242 8.35 9.04 10.95
C SER A 242 9.07 7.72 11.26
N PHE A 243 9.72 7.11 10.26
CA PHE A 243 10.30 5.77 10.38
C PHE A 243 11.81 5.75 10.28
N PHE A 244 12.39 6.69 9.55
CA PHE A 244 13.83 6.74 9.31
C PHE A 244 14.49 7.95 9.97
N GLY A 245 13.74 8.78 10.71
CA GLY A 245 14.26 9.97 11.36
C GLY A 245 14.81 11.02 10.39
N VAL A 246 14.38 11.02 9.11
CA VAL A 246 14.92 11.93 8.10
C VAL A 246 14.31 13.32 8.25
N PHE A 247 15.17 14.31 8.48
CA PHE A 247 14.79 15.73 8.61
C PHE A 247 15.34 16.63 7.51
N ALA A 248 16.32 16.16 6.74
CA ALA A 248 16.92 16.90 5.64
C ALA A 248 16.82 16.09 4.34
N TYR A 249 16.56 16.80 3.25
CA TYR A 249 16.38 16.21 1.93
C TYR A 249 17.32 16.88 0.94
N GLU A 250 17.98 16.10 0.10
CA GLU A 250 18.73 16.57 -1.04
C GLU A 250 17.78 16.66 -2.24
N LEU A 251 17.58 17.88 -2.77
CA LEU A 251 16.79 18.10 -3.97
C LEU A 251 17.69 18.11 -5.21
N ARG A 252 17.45 17.17 -6.11
CA ARG A 252 18.17 17.01 -7.38
C ARG A 252 17.38 17.52 -8.59
N ARG A 253 16.53 18.50 -8.34
CA ARG A 253 15.80 19.24 -9.37
C ARG A 253 16.22 20.70 -9.30
N SER A 254 16.22 21.37 -10.45
CA SER A 254 16.40 22.81 -10.48
C SER A 254 15.37 23.45 -9.54
N PRO A 255 15.78 24.38 -8.65
CA PRO A 255 14.82 25.13 -7.85
C PRO A 255 13.76 25.72 -8.80
N PRO A 256 12.46 25.69 -8.41
CA PRO A 256 11.49 26.53 -9.11
C PRO A 256 12.07 27.94 -9.14
N SER A 257 11.94 28.61 -10.29
CA SER A 257 12.60 29.90 -10.47
C SER A 257 12.12 30.82 -9.35
N ILE A 258 13.02 31.18 -8.43
CA ILE A 258 12.69 32.03 -7.27
C ILE A 258 12.14 33.39 -7.75
N LEU A 259 12.44 33.73 -9.01
CA LEU A 259 11.97 34.92 -9.71
C LEU A 259 10.51 34.85 -10.17
N GLU A 260 9.88 33.68 -10.30
CA GLU A 260 8.48 33.56 -10.77
C GLU A 260 7.46 33.34 -9.63
N GLU A 261 7.83 32.68 -8.53
CA GLU A 261 6.86 32.31 -7.48
C GLU A 261 7.02 33.06 -6.15
N GLY A 262 8.15 33.73 -5.91
CA GLY A 262 8.43 34.44 -4.66
C GLY A 262 8.57 33.52 -3.44
N VAL A 263 9.45 33.86 -2.51
CA VAL A 263 9.64 33.06 -1.28
C VAL A 263 8.65 33.54 -0.22
N SER A 264 7.68 32.69 0.15
CA SER A 264 6.82 32.94 1.31
C SER A 264 7.60 32.74 2.61
N LEU A 265 8.18 33.81 3.14
CA LEU A 265 8.78 33.83 4.48
C LEU A 265 7.70 33.53 5.52
N GLY A 266 7.83 32.42 6.25
CA GLY A 266 6.93 32.04 7.35
C GLY A 266 6.04 30.82 7.12
N ALA A 267 6.15 30.12 5.98
CA ALA A 267 5.44 28.85 5.80
C ALA A 267 6.01 27.79 6.76
N ALA A 268 5.14 27.17 7.57
CA ALA A 268 5.47 26.09 8.49
C ALA A 268 5.82 24.80 7.71
N GLY A 269 6.99 24.79 7.08
CA GLY A 269 7.59 23.65 6.38
C GLY A 269 9.04 23.51 6.78
N ALA A 270 9.55 22.27 6.79
CA ALA A 270 10.96 22.01 7.08
C ALA A 270 11.88 22.85 6.17
N PRO A 271 13.00 23.39 6.68
CA PRO A 271 13.93 24.17 5.89
C PRO A 271 14.39 23.34 4.67
N THR A 272 14.21 23.91 3.48
CA THR A 272 14.65 23.29 2.23
C THR A 272 16.01 23.87 1.87
N LEU A 273 17.06 23.05 1.96
CA LEU A 273 18.41 23.43 1.54
C LEU A 273 18.58 23.08 0.06
N TYR A 274 18.88 24.08 -0.77
CA TYR A 274 19.33 23.86 -2.14
C TYR A 274 20.85 23.78 -2.14
N ILE A 275 21.42 22.64 -2.51
CA ILE A 275 22.86 22.50 -2.75
C ILE A 275 23.03 22.57 -4.28
N LEU A 276 23.72 23.61 -4.75
CA LEU A 276 24.10 23.82 -6.14
C LEU A 276 25.46 23.17 -6.43
#